data_AF-A0A7X3KTB9-F1
#
_entry.id   AF-A0A7X3KTB9-F1
#
_cell.length_a   1.000
_cell.length_b   1.000
_cell.length_c   1.000
_cell.angle_alpha   90.00
_cell.angle_beta   90.00
_cell.angle_gamma   90.00
#
_symmetry.space_group_name_H-M   'P 1'
#
loop_
_entity.id
_entity.type
_entity.pdbx_description
1 polymer ?
#
loop_
_entity_poly.entity_id
_entity_poly.type
_entity_poly.pdbx_seq_one_letter_code
_entity_poly.pdbx_strand_id
1 'polypeptide(L)'
;MSRGPHFSLTFAAVAALLLLCVTAAQARTLSLDTPGSPIPGPTWATPVNPAINLYRMTPTLYRSALPSRGDLPQLNGLGVRTVISFIKDDDREWLGDSPVERVSIPLHADRVSDDDVLQVMRVVQQAEGRGPVLMHCKHGRDRTGLMAAMYRILLQGWSRDQALEEMRAGGFGDPMDMEDAIAYVNRADIDGLRQALSSGACSTRALATCQVGQWWRQTFGLAREDATTVQ
;
A
#
# COMPACT_ATOMS: atom_id res chain seq x y z
N MET A 1 -57.03 15.54 83.91
CA MET A 1 -57.75 15.00 82.74
C MET A 1 -57.78 16.06 81.66
N SER A 2 -57.26 15.71 80.48
CA SER A 2 -57.60 16.30 79.18
C SER A 2 -57.24 17.77 78.90
N ARG A 3 -56.91 18.00 77.62
CA ARG A 3 -56.81 19.25 76.85
C ARG A 3 -55.38 19.80 76.75
N GLY A 4 -54.90 20.21 75.58
CA GLY A 4 -55.51 20.38 74.26
C GLY A 4 -54.41 20.74 73.24
N PRO A 5 -54.67 21.50 72.16
CA PRO A 5 -54.79 20.89 70.82
C PRO A 5 -53.89 21.51 69.73
N HIS A 6 -54.06 20.97 68.52
CA HIS A 6 -53.74 21.49 67.17
C HIS A 6 -52.28 21.28 66.67
N PHE A 7 -51.98 20.96 65.40
CA PHE A 7 -52.60 21.35 64.13
C PHE A 7 -52.28 20.33 63.01
N SER A 8 -53.14 20.30 61.99
CA SER A 8 -53.17 19.40 60.82
C SER A 8 -52.21 19.82 59.69
N LEU A 9 -51.56 18.86 59.02
CA LEU A 9 -50.77 19.04 57.78
C LEU A 9 -50.86 17.79 56.88
N THR A 10 -52.08 17.32 56.63
CA THR A 10 -52.39 16.50 55.44
C THR A 10 -52.67 17.44 54.28
N PHE A 11 -51.80 17.55 53.27
CA PHE A 11 -52.04 18.06 51.89
C PHE A 11 -50.71 18.60 51.31
N ALA A 12 -49.82 17.74 50.78
CA ALA A 12 -48.75 18.22 49.88
C ALA A 12 -48.00 17.11 49.10
N ALA A 13 -48.08 15.83 49.46
CA ALA A 13 -47.09 14.85 48.98
C ALA A 13 -47.69 13.65 48.21
N VAL A 14 -48.81 13.83 47.49
CA VAL A 14 -49.41 12.73 46.67
C VAL A 14 -49.58 13.11 45.19
N ALA A 15 -49.28 14.34 44.77
CA ALA A 15 -49.42 14.80 43.37
C ALA A 15 -48.10 14.87 42.59
N ALA A 16 -47.12 14.02 42.91
CA ALA A 16 -45.83 13.98 42.20
C ALA A 16 -45.50 12.60 41.59
N LEU A 17 -46.44 11.64 41.61
CA LEU A 17 -46.19 10.27 41.15
C LEU A 17 -47.13 9.77 40.03
N LEU A 18 -47.84 10.67 39.35
CA LEU A 18 -48.71 10.36 38.19
C LEU A 18 -48.65 11.49 37.13
N LEU A 19 -47.45 11.94 36.78
CA LEU A 19 -47.17 12.64 35.53
C LEU A 19 -46.28 11.80 34.60
N LEU A 20 -46.44 10.47 34.68
CA LEU A 20 -46.19 9.59 33.54
C LEU A 20 -47.42 9.69 32.63
N CYS A 21 -47.33 10.50 31.57
CA CYS A 21 -47.93 10.26 30.25
C CYS A 21 -47.83 11.55 29.44
N VAL A 22 -47.13 11.48 28.29
CA VAL A 22 -47.07 12.51 27.24
C VAL A 22 -46.21 13.73 27.66
N THR A 23 -44.90 13.80 27.39
CA THR A 23 -44.26 13.85 26.07
C THR A 23 -42.78 13.45 26.17
N ALA A 24 -42.47 12.15 26.14
CA ALA A 24 -41.13 11.72 25.72
C ALA A 24 -41.12 11.66 24.18
N ALA A 25 -41.19 12.82 23.54
CA ALA A 25 -40.85 12.94 22.12
C ALA A 25 -39.32 12.86 22.02
N GLN A 26 -38.77 11.67 22.30
CA GLN A 26 -37.45 11.33 21.78
C GLN A 26 -37.63 11.28 20.27
N ALA A 27 -37.17 12.32 19.59
CA ALA A 27 -36.92 12.26 18.16
C ALA A 27 -35.90 11.14 17.95
N ARG A 28 -36.39 9.92 17.77
CA ARG A 28 -35.64 8.87 17.09
C ARG A 28 -35.49 9.38 15.66
N THR A 29 -34.40 10.08 15.40
CA THR A 29 -33.88 10.16 14.05
C THR A 29 -33.72 8.71 13.61
N LEU A 30 -34.64 8.24 12.76
CA LEU A 30 -34.38 7.10 11.93
C LEU A 30 -33.16 7.50 11.11
N SER A 31 -31.97 7.13 11.58
CA SER A 31 -30.82 7.01 10.70
C SER A 31 -31.26 5.95 9.70
N LEU A 32 -31.74 6.41 8.56
CA LEU A 32 -31.75 5.59 7.35
C LEU A 32 -30.32 5.07 7.23
N ASP A 33 -30.17 3.75 7.26
CA ASP A 33 -28.94 3.11 6.86
C ASP A 33 -28.49 3.75 5.56
N THR A 34 -27.46 4.60 5.63
CA THR A 34 -26.79 5.12 4.45
C THR A 34 -26.25 3.90 3.72
N PRO A 35 -26.74 3.58 2.52
CA PRO A 35 -26.23 2.43 1.79
C PRO A 35 -24.79 2.74 1.42
N GLY A 36 -23.85 2.06 2.10
CA GLY A 36 -22.43 2.06 1.80
C GLY A 36 -21.75 3.43 1.91
N SER A 37 -20.87 3.61 2.89
CA SER A 37 -19.73 4.48 2.62
C SER A 37 -19.14 4.06 1.27
N PRO A 38 -19.00 4.98 0.29
CA PRO A 38 -18.42 4.61 -0.99
C PRO A 38 -17.05 4.02 -0.68
N ILE A 39 -16.82 2.78 -1.13
CA ILE A 39 -15.47 2.23 -1.19
C ILE A 39 -14.65 3.34 -1.87
N PRO A 40 -13.63 3.93 -1.21
CA PRO A 40 -12.85 4.98 -1.85
C PRO A 40 -12.41 4.44 -3.20
N GLY A 41 -12.82 5.11 -4.27
CA GLY A 41 -12.42 4.73 -5.62
C GLY A 41 -10.89 4.67 -5.72
N PRO A 42 -10.35 4.01 -6.74
CA PRO A 42 -8.91 3.92 -6.93
C PRO A 42 -8.26 5.31 -6.92
N THR A 43 -7.53 5.64 -5.85
CA THR A 43 -6.79 6.90 -5.75
C THR A 43 -5.42 6.73 -6.37
N TRP A 44 -5.10 7.60 -7.33
CA TRP A 44 -3.79 7.65 -7.95
C TRP A 44 -2.68 7.99 -6.95
N ALA A 45 -1.45 7.72 -7.34
CA ALA A 45 -0.28 8.04 -6.55
C ALA A 45 -0.16 9.56 -6.33
N THR A 46 0.15 9.98 -5.11
CA THR A 46 0.25 11.40 -4.75
C THR A 46 1.69 11.89 -4.79
N PRO A 47 1.96 13.09 -5.34
CA PRO A 47 3.32 13.61 -5.42
C PRO A 47 3.87 13.92 -4.02
N VAL A 48 5.12 13.52 -3.78
CA VAL A 48 5.86 13.79 -2.53
C VAL A 48 7.07 14.68 -2.81
N ASN A 49 7.85 14.35 -3.85
CA ASN A 49 8.97 15.15 -4.32
C ASN A 49 9.08 15.07 -5.84
N PRO A 50 8.56 16.08 -6.57
CA PRO A 50 8.58 16.09 -8.03
C PRO A 50 10.00 16.09 -8.62
N ALA A 51 11.01 16.59 -7.90
CA ALA A 51 12.38 16.70 -8.42
C ALA A 51 13.01 15.33 -8.77
N ILE A 52 12.63 14.28 -8.03
CA ILE A 52 13.03 12.90 -8.28
C ILE A 52 11.83 12.03 -8.69
N ASN A 53 10.76 12.63 -9.20
CA ASN A 53 9.54 11.91 -9.59
C ASN A 53 9.01 10.99 -8.47
N LEU A 54 9.14 11.40 -7.19
CA LEU A 54 8.76 10.60 -6.03
C LEU A 54 7.27 10.77 -5.73
N TYR A 55 6.55 9.65 -5.78
CA TYR A 55 5.12 9.58 -5.49
C TYR A 55 4.83 8.47 -4.48
N ARG A 56 3.81 8.70 -3.65
CA ARG A 56 3.25 7.72 -2.72
C ARG A 56 2.11 6.98 -3.42
N MET A 57 2.25 5.67 -3.62
CA MET A 57 1.19 4.83 -4.21
C MET A 57 0.23 4.27 -3.15
N THR A 58 0.80 3.88 -2.01
CA THR A 58 0.10 3.39 -0.81
C THR A 58 0.81 3.95 0.43
N PRO A 59 0.31 3.76 1.66
CA PRO A 59 1.05 4.10 2.86
C PRO A 59 2.44 3.43 2.96
N THR A 60 2.60 2.26 2.32
CA THR A 60 3.77 1.38 2.40
C THR A 60 4.55 1.26 1.08
N LEU A 61 4.10 1.87 -0.01
CA LEU A 61 4.78 1.81 -1.31
C LEU A 61 4.93 3.19 -1.93
N TYR A 62 6.17 3.49 -2.30
CA TYR A 62 6.57 4.68 -3.04
C TYR A 62 7.19 4.28 -4.38
N ARG A 63 7.07 5.17 -5.36
CA ARG A 63 7.73 5.07 -6.67
C ARG A 63 8.55 6.32 -6.94
N SER A 64 9.72 6.19 -7.57
CA SER A 64 10.54 7.35 -7.96
C SER A 64 11.40 7.16 -9.21
N ALA A 65 11.99 8.25 -9.68
CA ALA A 65 13.23 8.25 -10.46
C ALA A 65 14.43 7.94 -9.55
N LEU A 66 15.65 7.95 -10.12
CA LEU A 66 16.88 7.68 -9.38
C LEU A 66 17.08 8.74 -8.27
N PRO A 67 17.07 8.35 -6.99
CA PRO A 67 17.37 9.27 -5.90
C PRO A 67 18.86 9.63 -5.86
N SER A 68 19.17 10.69 -5.13
CA SER A 68 20.53 11.10 -4.80
C SER A 68 20.78 10.99 -3.30
N ARG A 69 22.04 11.17 -2.87
CA ARG A 69 22.40 11.19 -1.44
C ARG A 69 21.64 12.29 -0.67
N GLY A 70 21.29 13.39 -1.35
CA GLY A 70 20.52 14.49 -0.76
C GLY A 70 19.06 14.13 -0.42
N ASP A 71 18.52 13.07 -1.03
CA ASP A 71 17.13 12.64 -0.82
C ASP A 71 17.00 11.67 0.36
N LEU A 72 18.11 11.12 0.88
CA LEU A 72 18.10 10.17 1.99
C LEU A 72 17.36 10.66 3.24
N PRO A 73 17.53 11.91 3.71
CA PRO A 73 16.78 12.39 4.87
C PRO A 73 15.26 12.35 4.65
N GLN A 74 14.80 12.65 3.43
CA GLN A 74 13.39 12.55 3.09
C GLN A 74 12.91 11.10 3.09
N LEU A 75 13.66 10.19 2.46
CA LEU A 75 13.31 8.76 2.42
C LEU A 75 13.28 8.13 3.82
N ASN A 76 14.23 8.52 4.69
CA ASN A 76 14.24 8.11 6.10
C ASN A 76 13.03 8.68 6.86
N GLY A 77 12.67 9.95 6.62
CA GLY A 77 11.48 10.57 7.22
C GLY A 77 10.17 9.92 6.76
N LEU A 78 10.15 9.36 5.55
CA LEU A 78 9.03 8.55 5.02
C LEU A 78 9.01 7.12 5.57
N GLY A 79 10.04 6.73 6.33
CA GLY A 79 10.17 5.41 6.93
C GLY A 79 10.57 4.31 5.95
N VAL A 80 11.13 4.65 4.78
CA VAL A 80 11.53 3.66 3.78
C VAL A 80 12.56 2.70 4.38
N ARG A 81 12.30 1.40 4.30
CA ARG A 81 13.16 0.33 4.81
C ARG A 81 13.81 -0.50 3.72
N THR A 82 13.17 -0.57 2.55
CA THR A 82 13.69 -1.34 1.41
C THR A 82 13.62 -0.47 0.14
N VAL A 83 14.70 -0.49 -0.64
CA VAL A 83 14.81 0.14 -1.95
C VAL A 83 14.97 -0.95 -3.00
N ILE A 84 14.08 -0.94 -4.00
CA ILE A 84 14.08 -1.85 -5.14
C ILE A 84 14.48 -1.05 -6.39
N SER A 85 15.59 -1.44 -7.01
CA SER A 85 16.12 -0.78 -8.19
C SER A 85 15.95 -1.63 -9.44
N PHE A 86 15.44 -0.99 -10.50
CA PHE A 86 15.26 -1.59 -11.82
C PHE A 86 16.38 -1.24 -12.81
N ILE A 87 17.45 -0.61 -12.34
CA ILE A 87 18.62 -0.26 -13.13
C ILE A 87 19.83 -1.10 -12.73
N LYS A 88 20.90 -1.02 -13.53
CA LYS A 88 22.16 -1.75 -13.27
C LYS A 88 23.07 -1.04 -12.27
N ASP A 89 22.90 0.26 -12.10
CA ASP A 89 23.71 1.07 -11.19
C ASP A 89 23.42 0.66 -9.74
N ASP A 90 24.46 0.56 -8.91
CA ASP A 90 24.32 0.17 -7.50
C ASP A 90 23.92 1.38 -6.67
N ASP A 91 22.75 1.31 -6.03
CA ASP A 91 22.24 2.34 -5.11
C ASP A 91 23.14 2.62 -3.91
N ARG A 92 24.12 1.76 -3.63
CA ARG A 92 25.14 1.98 -2.59
C ARG A 92 25.81 3.34 -2.73
N GLU A 93 25.99 3.84 -3.95
CA GLU A 93 26.61 5.15 -4.19
C GLU A 93 25.88 6.29 -3.47
N TRP A 94 24.54 6.26 -3.50
CA TRP A 94 23.72 7.29 -2.87
C TRP A 94 23.22 6.90 -1.48
N LEU A 95 22.99 5.61 -1.20
CA LEU A 95 22.58 5.09 0.12
C LEU A 95 23.70 5.11 1.17
N GLY A 96 24.96 4.98 0.76
CA GLY A 96 26.09 4.89 1.69
C GLY A 96 25.90 3.79 2.72
N ASP A 97 26.07 4.13 4.00
CA ASP A 97 25.93 3.22 5.15
C ASP A 97 24.49 3.19 5.73
N SER A 98 23.50 3.66 4.97
CA SER A 98 22.09 3.61 5.39
C SER A 98 21.67 2.16 5.73
N PRO A 99 20.91 1.94 6.81
CA PRO A 99 20.39 0.61 7.16
C PRO A 99 19.28 0.13 6.22
N VAL A 100 18.94 0.92 5.20
CA VAL A 100 17.95 0.58 4.18
C VAL A 100 18.45 -0.61 3.36
N GLU A 101 17.60 -1.62 3.27
CA GLU A 101 17.86 -2.83 2.51
C GLU A 101 17.77 -2.54 1.01
N ARG A 102 18.74 -3.03 0.25
CA ARG A 102 18.83 -2.80 -1.21
C ARG A 102 18.49 -4.08 -1.95
N VAL A 103 17.63 -3.95 -2.95
CA VAL A 103 17.22 -5.04 -3.84
C VAL A 103 17.45 -4.61 -5.27
N SER A 104 18.39 -5.25 -5.95
CA SER A 104 18.65 -4.98 -7.36
C SER A 104 17.95 -6.03 -8.22
N ILE A 105 17.03 -5.57 -9.09
CA ILE A 105 16.36 -6.39 -10.11
C ILE A 105 16.48 -5.62 -11.42
N PRO A 106 17.63 -5.66 -12.11
CA PRO A 106 17.82 -4.87 -13.32
C PRO A 106 16.87 -5.30 -14.44
N LEU A 107 16.10 -4.36 -14.98
CA LEU A 107 15.12 -4.61 -16.04
C LEU A 107 15.41 -3.78 -17.28
N HIS A 108 14.93 -4.29 -18.41
CA HIS A 108 14.82 -3.60 -19.69
C HIS A 108 13.35 -3.62 -20.11
N ALA A 109 12.72 -2.46 -20.31
CA ALA A 109 11.27 -2.35 -20.50
C ALA A 109 10.77 -3.14 -21.73
N ASP A 110 11.52 -3.11 -22.82
CA ASP A 110 11.27 -3.84 -24.07
C ASP A 110 11.28 -5.38 -23.90
N ARG A 111 11.81 -5.89 -22.78
CA ARG A 111 12.06 -7.33 -22.55
C ARG A 111 11.47 -7.87 -21.25
N VAL A 112 10.64 -7.09 -20.55
CA VAL A 112 9.99 -7.56 -19.32
C VAL A 112 9.09 -8.74 -19.65
N SER A 113 9.28 -9.82 -18.88
CA SER A 113 8.50 -11.05 -18.93
C SER A 113 7.53 -11.15 -17.74
N ASP A 114 6.58 -12.08 -17.83
CA ASP A 114 5.67 -12.38 -16.71
C ASP A 114 6.43 -12.87 -15.48
N ASP A 115 7.52 -13.62 -15.67
CA ASP A 115 8.37 -14.11 -14.58
C ASP A 115 9.04 -12.92 -13.84
N ASP A 116 9.47 -11.89 -14.57
CA ASP A 116 10.02 -10.66 -13.96
C ASP A 116 8.98 -9.91 -13.14
N VAL A 117 7.74 -9.79 -13.66
CA VAL A 117 6.63 -9.16 -12.92
C VAL A 117 6.31 -9.95 -11.66
N LEU A 118 6.20 -11.27 -11.75
CA LEU A 118 5.96 -12.14 -10.60
C LEU A 118 7.08 -12.00 -9.55
N GLN A 119 8.33 -11.93 -9.99
CA GLN A 119 9.46 -11.70 -9.10
C GLN A 119 9.32 -10.37 -8.36
N VAL A 120 9.10 -9.27 -9.08
CA VAL A 120 8.97 -7.92 -8.48
C VAL A 120 7.77 -7.85 -7.53
N MET A 121 6.60 -8.38 -7.92
CA MET A 121 5.41 -8.34 -7.06
C MET A 121 5.65 -9.07 -5.72
N ARG A 122 6.30 -10.24 -5.75
CA ARG A 122 6.64 -10.98 -4.52
C ARG A 122 7.62 -10.21 -3.64
N VAL A 123 8.61 -9.59 -4.26
CA VAL A 123 9.59 -8.72 -3.58
C VAL A 123 8.90 -7.58 -2.87
N VAL A 124 8.01 -6.87 -3.56
CA VAL A 124 7.25 -5.77 -2.98
C VAL A 124 6.39 -6.26 -1.81
N GLN A 125 5.57 -7.31 -1.98
CA GLN A 125 4.68 -7.80 -0.92
C GLN A 125 5.43 -8.18 0.36
N GLN A 126 6.57 -8.86 0.23
CA GLN A 126 7.36 -9.27 1.38
C GLN A 126 8.12 -8.11 2.02
N ALA A 127 8.63 -7.18 1.21
CA ALA A 127 9.27 -5.97 1.72
C ALA A 127 8.28 -5.05 2.45
N GLU A 128 7.06 -4.88 1.91
CA GLU A 128 5.99 -4.10 2.56
C GLU A 128 5.62 -4.67 3.95
N GLY A 129 5.76 -5.99 4.15
CA GLY A 129 5.58 -6.64 5.46
C GLY A 129 6.63 -6.24 6.51
N ARG A 130 7.77 -5.67 6.09
CA ARG A 130 8.86 -5.20 6.98
C ARG A 130 8.91 -3.68 7.12
N GLY A 131 8.20 -2.95 6.26
CA GLY A 131 8.06 -1.50 6.31
C GLY A 131 7.89 -0.89 4.91
N PRO A 132 7.81 0.44 4.83
CA PRO A 132 7.65 1.12 3.55
C PRO A 132 8.77 0.84 2.54
N VAL A 133 8.38 0.68 1.27
CA VAL A 133 9.24 0.29 0.15
C VAL A 133 9.31 1.42 -0.85
N LEU A 134 10.50 1.67 -1.39
CA LEU A 134 10.69 2.51 -2.57
C LEU A 134 11.06 1.62 -3.76
N MET A 135 10.36 1.75 -4.88
CA MET A 135 10.80 1.19 -6.16
C MET A 135 11.17 2.28 -7.16
N HIS A 136 12.29 2.14 -7.86
CA HIS A 136 12.73 3.15 -8.81
C HIS A 136 13.44 2.57 -10.03
N CYS A 137 13.55 3.42 -11.06
CA CYS A 137 14.42 3.20 -12.21
C CYS A 137 15.24 4.47 -12.44
N LYS A 138 15.67 4.75 -13.68
CA LYS A 138 16.40 6.00 -13.98
C LYS A 138 15.50 7.23 -13.91
N HIS A 139 14.39 7.22 -14.63
CA HIS A 139 13.47 8.38 -14.76
C HIS A 139 12.15 8.20 -14.00
N GLY A 140 11.92 7.00 -13.43
CA GLY A 140 10.71 6.72 -12.63
C GLY A 140 9.41 6.60 -13.40
N ARG A 141 9.46 6.61 -14.74
CA ARG A 141 8.27 6.59 -15.62
C ARG A 141 8.03 5.24 -16.29
N ASP A 142 9.05 4.66 -16.93
CA ASP A 142 8.90 3.50 -17.81
C ASP A 142 8.89 2.16 -17.05
N ARG A 143 10.05 1.57 -16.72
CA ARG A 143 10.13 0.34 -15.88
C ARG A 143 9.38 0.44 -14.56
N THR A 144 9.51 1.58 -13.87
CA THR A 144 8.76 1.84 -12.63
C THR A 144 7.27 1.95 -12.90
N GLY A 145 6.85 2.57 -14.00
CA GLY A 145 5.44 2.66 -14.38
C GLY A 145 4.85 1.30 -14.72
N LEU A 146 5.61 0.44 -15.42
CA LEU A 146 5.22 -0.95 -15.68
C LEU A 146 4.94 -1.67 -14.36
N MET A 147 5.91 -1.69 -13.45
CA MET A 147 5.77 -2.40 -12.19
C MET A 147 4.70 -1.78 -11.28
N ALA A 148 4.55 -0.45 -11.30
CA ALA A 148 3.47 0.24 -10.61
C ALA A 148 2.09 -0.16 -11.17
N ALA A 149 1.91 -0.17 -12.49
CA ALA A 149 0.66 -0.57 -13.13
C ALA A 149 0.32 -2.03 -12.82
N MET A 150 1.30 -2.93 -12.90
CA MET A 150 1.11 -4.34 -12.55
C MET A 150 0.79 -4.52 -11.06
N TYR A 151 1.38 -3.72 -10.17
CA TYR A 151 1.00 -3.69 -8.76
C TYR A 151 -0.47 -3.30 -8.57
N ARG A 152 -0.93 -2.23 -9.24
CA ARG A 152 -2.35 -1.80 -9.20
C ARG A 152 -3.29 -2.94 -9.64
N ILE A 153 -2.97 -3.60 -10.75
CA ILE A 153 -3.82 -4.65 -11.33
C ILE A 153 -3.81 -5.93 -10.48
N LEU A 154 -2.62 -6.41 -10.12
CA LEU A 154 -2.45 -7.73 -9.51
C LEU A 154 -2.75 -7.72 -8.02
N LEU A 155 -2.39 -6.65 -7.30
CA LEU A 155 -2.47 -6.59 -5.84
C LEU A 155 -3.58 -5.68 -5.31
N GLN A 156 -3.98 -4.66 -6.06
CA GLN A 156 -5.08 -3.77 -5.67
C GLN A 156 -6.37 -3.99 -6.47
N GLY A 157 -6.36 -4.94 -7.41
CA GLY A 157 -7.55 -5.34 -8.16
C GLY A 157 -8.05 -4.29 -9.16
N TRP A 158 -7.22 -3.31 -9.54
CA TRP A 158 -7.60 -2.32 -10.55
C TRP A 158 -7.83 -3.00 -11.90
N SER A 159 -8.69 -2.40 -12.71
CA SER A 159 -8.76 -2.77 -14.12
C SER A 159 -7.49 -2.34 -14.85
N ARG A 160 -7.19 -3.02 -15.97
CA ARG A 160 -6.09 -2.63 -16.85
C ARG A 160 -6.20 -1.16 -17.27
N ASP A 161 -7.39 -0.72 -17.62
CA ASP A 161 -7.64 0.66 -18.07
C ASP A 161 -7.37 1.67 -16.95
N GLN A 162 -7.78 1.39 -15.71
CA GLN A 162 -7.49 2.26 -14.56
C GLN A 162 -5.99 2.41 -14.32
N ALA A 163 -5.24 1.31 -14.40
CA ALA A 163 -3.80 1.32 -14.21
C ALA A 163 -3.06 2.04 -15.35
N LEU A 164 -3.50 1.84 -16.59
CA LEU A 164 -2.96 2.54 -17.75
C LEU A 164 -3.30 4.04 -17.74
N GLU A 165 -4.48 4.40 -17.26
CA GLU A 165 -4.88 5.80 -17.11
C GLU A 165 -3.98 6.50 -16.09
N GLU A 166 -3.76 5.91 -14.91
CA GLU A 166 -2.79 6.44 -13.94
C GLU A 166 -1.39 6.54 -14.58
N MET A 167 -0.96 5.51 -15.29
CA MET A 167 0.36 5.49 -15.91
C MET A 167 0.56 6.64 -16.92
N ARG A 168 -0.48 6.99 -17.70
CA ARG A 168 -0.41 8.05 -18.71
C ARG A 168 -0.66 9.45 -18.14
N ALA A 169 -1.61 9.58 -17.23
CA ALA A 169 -2.12 10.87 -16.75
C ALA A 169 -1.70 11.20 -15.30
N GLY A 170 -0.98 10.31 -14.62
CA GLY A 170 -0.54 10.49 -13.23
C GLY A 170 0.61 11.47 -13.02
N GLY A 171 1.09 12.15 -14.07
CA GLY A 171 2.14 13.16 -13.97
C GLY A 171 3.57 12.62 -13.83
N PHE A 172 3.80 11.37 -14.24
CA PHE A 172 5.12 10.72 -14.12
C PHE A 172 6.09 11.05 -15.27
N GLY A 173 5.60 11.62 -16.36
CA GLY A 173 6.34 11.91 -17.58
C GLY A 173 5.45 11.83 -18.83
N ASP A 174 6.06 11.97 -20.00
CA ASP A 174 5.36 11.84 -21.28
C ASP A 174 4.99 10.36 -21.56
N PRO A 175 3.72 10.04 -21.90
CA PRO A 175 3.30 8.70 -22.32
C PRO A 175 4.13 8.07 -23.45
N MET A 176 4.67 8.87 -24.36
CA MET A 176 5.53 8.37 -25.45
C MET A 176 6.82 7.73 -24.94
N ASP A 177 7.29 8.15 -23.77
CA ASP A 177 8.46 7.55 -23.13
C ASP A 177 8.18 6.24 -22.38
N MET A 178 6.95 5.71 -22.50
CA MET A 178 6.45 4.55 -21.76
C MET A 178 5.79 3.51 -22.68
N GLU A 179 6.03 3.59 -24.00
CA GLU A 179 5.40 2.72 -25.00
C GLU A 179 5.62 1.23 -24.73
N ASP A 180 6.85 0.82 -24.41
CA ASP A 180 7.18 -0.59 -24.10
C ASP A 180 6.41 -1.09 -22.86
N ALA A 181 6.37 -0.26 -21.81
CA ALA A 181 5.65 -0.59 -20.60
C ALA A 181 4.13 -0.66 -20.82
N ILE A 182 3.56 0.27 -21.58
CA ILE A 182 2.15 0.26 -21.97
C ILE A 182 1.84 -0.98 -22.81
N ALA A 183 2.71 -1.33 -23.77
CA ALA A 183 2.57 -2.51 -24.61
C ALA A 183 2.59 -3.81 -23.77
N TYR A 184 3.46 -3.91 -22.77
CA TYR A 184 3.45 -5.04 -21.84
C TYR A 184 2.14 -5.14 -21.05
N VAL A 185 1.70 -4.05 -20.41
CA VAL A 185 0.47 -4.06 -19.60
C VAL A 185 -0.76 -4.43 -20.43
N ASN A 186 -0.81 -4.02 -21.71
CA ASN A 186 -1.87 -4.38 -22.64
C ASN A 186 -1.92 -5.89 -22.96
N ARG A 187 -0.76 -6.52 -23.16
CA ARG A 187 -0.68 -7.93 -23.57
C ARG A 187 -0.62 -8.94 -22.41
N ALA A 188 -0.34 -8.49 -21.19
CA ALA A 188 -0.14 -9.37 -20.04
C ALA A 188 -1.37 -10.23 -19.71
N ASP A 189 -1.15 -11.52 -19.45
CA ASP A 189 -2.15 -12.47 -18.97
C ASP A 189 -2.38 -12.26 -17.46
N ILE A 190 -3.33 -11.39 -17.14
CA ILE A 190 -3.62 -10.99 -15.76
C ILE A 190 -4.12 -12.18 -14.92
N ASP A 191 -4.91 -13.07 -15.51
CA ASP A 191 -5.46 -14.21 -14.78
C ASP A 191 -4.38 -15.26 -14.50
N GLY A 192 -3.53 -15.56 -15.49
CA GLY A 192 -2.36 -16.40 -15.30
C GLY A 192 -1.39 -15.84 -14.25
N LEU A 193 -1.12 -14.54 -14.28
CA LEU A 193 -0.27 -13.86 -13.29
C LEU A 193 -0.87 -13.93 -11.87
N ARG A 194 -2.17 -13.68 -11.70
CA ARG A 194 -2.86 -13.80 -10.40
C ARG A 194 -2.82 -15.24 -9.88
N GLN A 195 -3.03 -16.22 -10.76
CA GLN A 195 -2.94 -17.63 -10.40
C GLN A 195 -1.51 -18.01 -9.97
N ALA A 196 -0.48 -17.52 -10.67
CA ALA A 196 0.91 -17.78 -10.31
C ALA A 196 1.31 -17.09 -8.98
N LEU A 197 0.75 -15.91 -8.68
CA LEU A 197 0.93 -15.25 -7.38
C LEU A 197 0.27 -16.03 -6.24
N SER A 198 -0.96 -16.50 -6.42
CA SER A 198 -1.70 -17.22 -5.36
C SER A 198 -1.18 -18.63 -5.10
N SER A 199 -0.69 -19.31 -6.13
CA SER A 199 -0.11 -20.67 -6.03
C SER A 199 1.36 -20.69 -5.62
N GLY A 200 2.08 -19.57 -5.72
CA GLY A 200 3.53 -19.49 -5.51
C GLY A 200 4.37 -20.03 -6.67
N ALA A 201 3.77 -20.31 -7.84
CA ALA A 201 4.47 -20.81 -9.03
C ALA A 201 5.39 -19.73 -9.63
N CYS A 202 6.64 -20.05 -9.99
CA CYS A 202 7.57 -19.03 -10.47
C CYS A 202 7.23 -18.47 -11.85
N SER A 203 6.42 -19.21 -12.60
CA SER A 203 6.03 -18.84 -13.95
C SER A 203 4.54 -19.09 -14.12
N THR A 204 3.94 -18.42 -15.11
CA THR A 204 2.59 -18.69 -15.59
C THR A 204 2.49 -20.06 -16.30
N ARG A 205 3.64 -20.73 -16.56
CA ARG A 205 3.70 -22.08 -17.11
C ARG A 205 3.37 -23.14 -16.05
N ALA A 206 2.52 -24.10 -16.40
CA ALA A 206 1.92 -25.10 -15.52
C ALA A 206 2.88 -26.05 -14.75
N LEU A 207 4.20 -25.99 -14.97
CA LEU A 207 5.18 -26.91 -14.38
C LEU A 207 6.31 -26.22 -13.60
N ALA A 208 6.22 -24.91 -13.33
CA ALA A 208 7.27 -24.17 -12.63
C ALA A 208 7.02 -24.08 -11.11
N THR A 209 7.43 -25.11 -10.35
CA THR A 209 7.51 -25.00 -8.88
C THR A 209 8.74 -24.20 -8.47
N CYS A 210 8.56 -23.15 -7.65
CA CYS A 210 9.67 -22.35 -7.14
C CYS A 210 9.85 -22.49 -5.64
N GLN A 211 11.10 -22.67 -5.21
CA GLN A 211 11.48 -22.44 -3.82
C GLN A 211 11.77 -20.96 -3.62
N VAL A 212 10.70 -20.15 -3.50
CA VAL A 212 10.78 -18.72 -3.20
C VAL A 212 11.72 -18.45 -2.02
N GLY A 213 11.70 -19.30 -0.99
CA GLY A 213 12.58 -19.15 0.18
C GLY A 213 14.09 -19.33 -0.07
N GLN A 214 14.53 -20.03 -1.12
CA GLN A 214 15.96 -20.16 -1.42
C GLN A 214 16.51 -18.91 -2.11
N TRP A 215 15.78 -18.38 -3.08
CA TRP A 215 16.12 -17.12 -3.74
C TRP A 215 16.08 -15.95 -2.74
N TRP A 216 15.08 -15.91 -1.84
CA TRP A 216 15.03 -14.90 -0.78
C TRP A 216 16.26 -14.90 0.13
N ARG A 217 16.78 -16.07 0.51
CA ARG A 217 18.06 -16.12 1.25
C ARG A 217 19.23 -15.58 0.46
N GLN A 218 19.23 -15.69 -0.87
CA GLN A 218 20.29 -15.15 -1.72
C GLN A 218 20.14 -13.65 -1.97
N THR A 219 18.90 -13.15 -2.07
CA THR A 219 18.60 -11.74 -2.31
C THR A 219 18.64 -10.90 -1.03
N PHE A 220 18.32 -11.51 0.11
CA PHE A 220 18.10 -10.82 1.38
C PHE A 220 18.83 -11.41 2.61
N GLY A 221 19.60 -12.50 2.48
CA GLY A 221 20.48 -13.02 3.54
C GLY A 221 21.96 -12.83 3.15
N LEU A 222 22.79 -12.10 3.91
CA LEU A 222 23.09 -12.27 5.33
C LEU A 222 22.68 -11.07 6.19
N ALA A 223 21.59 -11.22 6.95
CA ALA A 223 21.34 -10.44 8.15
C ALA A 223 21.40 -11.39 9.37
N ARG A 224 22.56 -11.35 10.06
CA ARG A 224 22.87 -11.83 11.42
C ARG A 224 21.82 -12.69 12.13
N GLU A 225 22.06 -14.00 12.18
CA GLU A 225 21.65 -14.84 13.32
C GLU A 225 22.79 -14.86 14.35
N ASP A 226 23.06 -13.71 14.99
CA ASP A 226 23.71 -13.70 16.30
C ASP A 226 22.59 -13.72 17.34
N ALA A 227 21.98 -14.88 17.53
CA ALA A 227 21.14 -15.14 18.70
C ALA A 227 22.03 -15.81 19.76
N THR A 228 22.52 -14.95 20.64
CA THR A 228 22.97 -15.26 21.99
C THR A 228 22.16 -16.40 22.60
N THR A 229 22.81 -17.54 22.86
CA THR A 229 22.41 -18.41 23.98
C THR A 229 23.61 -18.49 24.92
N VAL A 230 23.57 -17.58 25.88
CA VAL A 230 24.18 -17.74 27.19
C VAL A 230 23.38 -18.83 27.88
N GLN A 231 24.02 -19.98 28.13
CA GLN A 231 24.04 -20.80 29.36
C GLN A 231 24.48 -22.22 29.04
#